data_AF-A0A958SY47-F1
#
_entry.id   AF-A0A958SY47-F1
#
_cell.length_a   1.000
_cell.length_b   1.000
_cell.length_c   1.000
_cell.angle_alpha   90.00
_cell.angle_beta   90.00
_cell.angle_gamma   90.00
#
_symmetry.space_group_name_H-M   'P 1'
#
loop_
_entity.id
_entity.type
_entity.pdbx_description
1 polymer ?
#
loop_
_entity_poly.entity_id
_entity_poly.type
_entity_poly.pdbx_seq_one_letter_code
_entity_poly.pdbx_strand_id
1 'polypeptide(L)'
;MIHFFGNADSKVFAVQTVEELSPENIAKLTWLFGNQPKINTASLDAFFVGPRAAMITPWSTNAVEITQNMGVPGILRIEEFK
;
A
#
# COMPACT_ATOMS: atom_id res chain seq x y z
N MET A 1 -2.23 4.17 10.18
CA MET A 1 -0.99 4.80 9.68
C MET A 1 -0.92 4.68 8.16
N ILE A 2 -0.02 5.40 7.49
CA ILE A 2 0.24 5.20 6.05
C ILE A 2 1.62 4.57 5.90
N HIS A 3 1.70 3.49 5.15
CA HIS A 3 2.92 2.79 4.81
C HIS A 3 3.13 2.81 3.30
N PHE A 4 4.37 2.95 2.86
CA PHE A 4 4.72 2.94 1.45
C PHE A 4 5.47 1.67 1.10
N PHE A 5 5.14 1.07 -0.04
CA PHE A 5 5.84 -0.07 -0.63
C PHE A 5 6.20 0.25 -2.08
N GLY A 6 7.30 -0.30 -2.60
CA GLY A 6 7.70 -0.06 -3.98
C GLY A 6 9.03 0.64 -4.13
N ASN A 7 9.17 1.31 -5.26
CA ASN A 7 10.31 2.12 -5.61
C ASN A 7 9.80 3.51 -6.02
N ALA A 8 10.30 4.54 -5.34
CA ALA A 8 9.95 5.94 -5.58
C ALA A 8 10.17 6.38 -7.03
N ASP A 9 11.08 5.73 -7.77
CA ASP A 9 11.39 6.06 -9.17
C ASP A 9 10.45 5.41 -10.20
N SER A 10 9.52 4.54 -9.79
CA SER A 10 8.69 3.80 -10.75
C SER A 10 7.25 3.52 -10.33
N LYS A 11 7.06 2.97 -9.14
CA LYS A 11 5.73 2.62 -8.64
C LYS A 11 5.75 2.55 -7.12
N VAL A 12 4.78 3.23 -6.52
CA VAL A 12 4.59 3.26 -5.08
C VAL A 12 3.16 2.81 -4.76
N PHE A 13 3.05 1.94 -3.76
CA PHE A 13 1.78 1.56 -3.15
C PHE A 13 1.66 2.27 -1.81
N ALA A 14 0.61 3.06 -1.63
CA ALA A 14 0.27 3.67 -0.34
C ALA A 14 -0.78 2.79 0.35
N VAL A 15 -0.42 2.22 1.50
CA VAL A 15 -1.26 1.34 2.29
C VAL A 15 -1.66 2.06 3.57
N GLN A 16 -2.95 2.33 3.71
CA GLN A 16 -3.53 2.91 4.92
C GLN A 16 -4.02 1.80 5.85
N THR A 17 -3.57 1.82 7.09
CA THR A 17 -3.93 0.84 8.13
C THR A 17 -4.55 1.51 9.35
N VAL A 18 -5.28 0.76 10.17
CA VAL A 18 -5.70 1.20 11.50
C VAL A 18 -4.50 1.17 12.46
N GLU A 19 -3.72 0.09 12.43
CA GLU A 19 -2.62 -0.19 13.36
C GLU A 19 -1.29 -0.37 12.60
N GLU A 20 -0.20 -0.53 13.35
CA GLU A 20 1.12 -0.79 12.78
C GLU A 20 1.22 -2.22 12.23
N LEU A 21 1.86 -2.36 11.06
CA LEU A 21 2.01 -3.67 10.41
C LEU A 21 3.06 -4.53 11.13
N SER A 22 2.68 -5.77 11.47
CA SER A 22 3.61 -6.79 11.95
C SER A 22 4.64 -7.18 10.86
N PRO A 23 5.82 -7.71 11.24
CA PRO A 23 6.80 -8.19 10.27
C PRO A 23 6.24 -9.25 9.31
N GLU A 24 5.35 -10.12 9.79
CA GLU A 24 4.66 -11.11 8.96
C GLU A 24 3.76 -10.45 7.91
N ASN A 25 2.98 -9.44 8.31
CA ASN A 25 2.10 -8.72 7.39
C ASN A 25 2.91 -7.91 6.37
N ILE A 26 4.04 -7.32 6.78
CA ILE A 26 4.97 -6.66 5.86
C ILE A 26 5.49 -7.65 4.82
N ALA A 27 5.86 -8.87 5.21
CA ALA A 27 6.32 -9.90 4.27
C ALA A 27 5.21 -10.32 3.28
N LYS A 28 3.98 -10.52 3.76
CA LYS A 28 2.81 -10.82 2.91
C LYS A 28 2.53 -9.71 1.90
N LEU A 29 2.57 -8.46 2.35
CA LEU A 29 2.35 -7.29 1.48
C LEU A 29 3.50 -7.10 0.48
N THR A 30 4.74 -7.30 0.92
CA THR A 30 5.91 -7.29 0.03
C THR A 30 5.74 -8.30 -1.10
N TRP A 31 5.29 -9.52 -0.79
CA TRP A 31 4.98 -10.54 -1.78
C TRP A 31 3.83 -10.12 -2.71
N LEU A 32 2.71 -9.63 -2.13
CA LEU A 32 1.53 -9.21 -2.89
C LEU A 32 1.86 -8.11 -3.91
N PHE A 33 2.76 -7.19 -3.56
CA PHE A 33 3.18 -6.09 -4.42
C PHE A 33 4.29 -6.49 -5.41
N GLY A 34 4.60 -7.79 -5.56
CA GLY A 34 5.60 -8.28 -6.50
C GLY A 34 7.04 -8.17 -5.99
N ASN A 35 7.26 -8.53 -4.72
CA ASN A 35 8.53 -8.41 -3.99
C ASN A 35 9.05 -6.98 -3.85
N GLN A 36 8.12 -6.03 -3.77
CA GLN A 36 8.42 -4.62 -3.59
C GLN A 36 8.59 -4.29 -2.10
N PRO A 37 9.75 -3.75 -1.68
CA PRO A 37 10.05 -3.56 -0.27
C PRO A 37 9.22 -2.43 0.34
N LYS A 38 9.04 -2.48 1.67
CA LYS A 38 8.54 -1.34 2.44
C LYS A 38 9.56 -0.21 2.43
N ILE A 39 9.12 1.00 2.12
CA ILE A 39 9.92 2.21 2.20
C ILE A 39 9.79 2.76 3.63
N ASN A 40 10.91 2.83 4.35
CA ASN A 40 10.95 3.28 5.74
C ASN A 40 10.99 4.82 5.84
N THR A 41 9.94 5.47 5.33
CA THR A 41 9.74 6.92 5.45
C THR A 41 8.29 7.24 5.81
N ALA A 42 8.08 8.35 6.51
CA ALA A 42 6.75 8.86 6.84
C ALA A 42 6.10 9.62 5.67
N SER A 43 6.90 10.16 4.75
CA SER A 43 6.46 10.86 3.56
C SER A 43 7.45 10.68 2.41
N LEU A 44 6.94 10.74 1.18
CA LEU A 44 7.73 10.72 -0.04
C LEU A 44 7.62 12.10 -0.70
N ASP A 45 8.76 12.74 -0.91
CA ASP A 45 8.84 14.03 -1.61
C ASP A 45 9.27 13.77 -3.06
N ALA A 46 8.29 13.50 -3.91
CA ALA A 46 8.46 13.31 -5.35
C ALA A 46 7.14 13.57 -6.08
N PHE A 47 7.21 13.68 -7.41
CA PHE A 47 6.02 13.83 -8.25
C PHE A 47 5.45 12.46 -8.59
N PHE A 48 4.21 12.22 -8.16
CA PHE A 48 3.49 10.98 -8.41
C PHE A 48 2.19 11.25 -9.17
N VAL A 49 1.87 10.37 -10.12
CA VAL A 49 0.60 10.32 -10.85
C VAL A 49 -0.25 9.19 -10.27
N GLY A 50 -1.45 9.54 -9.80
CA GLY A 50 -2.38 8.60 -9.21
C GLY A 50 -3.81 9.13 -9.12
N PRO A 51 -4.73 8.36 -8.53
CA PRO A 51 -6.11 8.79 -8.34
C PRO A 51 -6.21 10.00 -7.42
N ARG A 52 -7.29 10.77 -7.55
CA ARG A 52 -7.56 11.91 -6.66
C ARG A 52 -7.76 11.38 -5.24
N ALA A 53 -7.22 12.09 -4.24
CA ALA A 53 -7.27 11.68 -2.84
C ALA A 53 -8.69 11.32 -2.34
N ALA A 54 -9.72 12.04 -2.80
CA ALA A 54 -11.11 11.82 -2.42
C ALA A 54 -11.80 10.63 -3.14
N MET A 55 -11.23 10.09 -4.22
CA MET A 55 -11.84 9.03 -5.01
C MET A 55 -11.27 7.68 -4.59
N ILE A 56 -12.11 6.67 -4.36
CA ILE A 56 -11.68 5.28 -4.15
C ILE A 56 -11.79 4.56 -5.50
N THR A 57 -10.68 3.99 -5.97
CA THR A 57 -10.67 3.26 -7.24
C THR A 57 -11.25 1.85 -7.09
N PRO A 58 -11.87 1.26 -8.13
CA PRO A 58 -12.24 -0.16 -8.10
C PRO A 58 -11.04 -1.08 -7.83
N TRP A 59 -9.85 -0.68 -8.28
CA TRP A 59 -8.60 -1.36 -7.95
C TRP A 59 -8.32 -1.34 -6.45
N SER A 60 -8.49 -0.20 -5.79
CA SER A 60 -8.33 -0.08 -4.33
C SER A 60 -9.28 -1.02 -3.59
N THR A 61 -10.54 -1.13 -4.01
CA THR A 61 -11.50 -2.05 -3.39
C THR A 61 -11.01 -3.49 -3.46
N ASN A 62 -10.62 -3.93 -4.65
CA ASN A 62 -10.12 -5.29 -4.87
C ASN A 62 -8.82 -5.56 -4.09
N ALA A 63 -7.91 -4.59 -4.06
CA ALA A 63 -6.65 -4.71 -3.32
C ALA A 63 -6.90 -4.91 -1.82
N VAL A 64 -7.80 -4.12 -1.24
CA VAL A 64 -8.18 -4.27 0.17
C VAL A 64 -8.79 -5.65 0.41
N GLU A 65 -9.75 -6.10 -0.41
CA GLU A 65 -10.37 -7.43 -0.29
C GLU A 65 -9.36 -8.58 -0.35
N ILE A 66 -8.38 -8.51 -1.26
CA ILE A 66 -7.30 -9.50 -1.35
C ILE A 66 -6.52 -9.54 -0.03
N THR A 67 -6.17 -8.40 0.55
CA THR A 67 -5.42 -8.37 1.82
C THR A 67 -6.21 -8.94 2.99
N GLN A 68 -7.53 -8.73 3.03
CA GLN A 68 -8.40 -9.37 4.02
C GLN A 68 -8.38 -10.90 3.84
N ASN A 69 -8.50 -11.39 2.60
CA ASN A 69 -8.44 -12.83 2.30
C ASN A 69 -7.07 -13.45 2.60
N MET A 70 -5.98 -12.68 2.56
CA MET A 70 -4.64 -13.11 2.97
C MET A 70 -4.42 -13.13 4.49
N GLY A 71 -5.43 -12.79 5.28
CA GLY A 71 -5.33 -12.69 6.74
C GLY A 71 -4.50 -11.48 7.19
N VAL A 72 -4.54 -10.38 6.44
CA VAL A 72 -3.96 -9.08 6.83
C VAL A 72 -5.10 -8.10 7.12
N PRO A 73 -5.80 -8.24 8.27
CA PRO A 73 -6.90 -7.36 8.61
C PRO A 73 -6.42 -5.95 8.93
N GLY A 74 -7.36 -4.99 8.99
CA GLY A 74 -7.06 -3.62 9.40
C GLY A 74 -6.44 -2.72 8.32
N ILE A 75 -6.34 -3.18 7.07
CA ILE A 75 -6.08 -2.33 5.90
C ILE A 75 -7.38 -1.63 5.52
N LEU A 76 -7.34 -0.30 5.50
CA LEU A 76 -8.46 0.57 5.15
C LEU A 76 -8.49 0.92 3.68
N ARG A 77 -7.31 1.12 3.08
CA ARG A 77 -7.17 1.58 1.70
C ARG A 77 -5.80 1.23 1.14
N ILE A 78 -5.76 0.91 -0.15
CA ILE A 78 -4.51 0.74 -0.90
C ILE A 78 -4.67 1.55 -2.19
N GLU A 79 -3.70 2.38 -2.52
CA GLU A 79 -3.64 3.04 -3.84
C GLU A 79 -2.27 2.88 -4.50
N GLU A 80 -2.29 2.83 -5.82
CA GLU A 80 -1.12 2.78 -6.67
C GLU A 80 -0.80 4.16 -7.26
N PHE A 81 0.48 4.51 -7.23
CA PHE A 81 1.05 5.72 -7.78
C PHE A 81 2.22 5.39 -8.70
N LYS A 82 2.37 6.15 -9.78
CA LYS A 82 3.48 6.04 -10.75
C LYS A 82 4.28 7.33 -10.81
#